data_AF-A0AAW5FI67-F1
#
_entry.id   AF-A0AAW5FI67-F1
#
_cell.length_a   1.000
_cell.length_b   1.000
_cell.length_c   1.000
_cell.angle_alpha   90.00
_cell.angle_beta   90.00
_cell.angle_gamma   90.00
#
_symmetry.space_group_name_H-M   'P 1'
#
loop_
_entity.id
_entity.type
_entity.pdbx_description
1 polymer ?
#
loop_
_entity_poly.entity_id
_entity_poly.type
_entity_poly.pdbx_seq_one_letter_code
_entity_poly.pdbx_strand_id
1 'polypeptide(L)'
;MISAIARILGIGEKVDMMVILEGPQGLLKSTAVRTLFYPWFTDDIEQFGSKDASMQCAGVWCIEVGELDAISKTEASRIKSFISRFNDRFRPPYGKRIIERPRSCIFIGTTNCNDYLKDWTGARRFLPVSVIKIDIEGLQRDRDMLWAEARILYEAGVAWWFTDSETGKAAAAKAELEQEGRFQADPCEPLIANYLESRLHQPPDYPAYRI
;
A
#
# COMPACT_ATOMS: atom_id res chain seq x y z
N MET A 1 1.53 -9.46 -8.63
CA MET A 1 2.54 -10.48 -8.98
C MET A 1 3.51 -9.98 -10.06
N ILE A 2 3.04 -9.48 -11.22
CA ILE A 2 3.90 -8.90 -12.26
C ILE A 2 4.84 -7.82 -11.69
N SER A 3 4.32 -6.89 -10.88
CA SER A 3 5.12 -5.87 -10.19
C SER A 3 6.20 -6.43 -9.25
N ALA A 4 5.96 -7.58 -8.64
CA ALA A 4 6.95 -8.25 -7.78
C ALA A 4 8.10 -8.82 -8.59
N ILE A 5 7.79 -9.38 -9.76
CA ILE A 5 8.81 -9.86 -10.70
C ILE A 5 9.62 -8.70 -11.28
N ALA A 6 8.95 -7.59 -11.60
CA ALA A 6 9.61 -6.38 -12.05
C ALA A 6 10.68 -5.90 -11.06
N ARG A 7 10.43 -5.98 -9.75
CA ARG A 7 11.41 -5.62 -8.71
C ARG A 7 12.64 -6.54 -8.64
N ILE A 8 12.51 -7.81 -9.03
CA ILE A 8 13.64 -8.76 -9.04
C ILE A 8 14.40 -8.69 -10.36
N LEU A 9 13.69 -8.73 -11.49
CA LEU A 9 14.30 -8.83 -12.82
C LEU A 9 14.70 -7.47 -13.39
N GLY A 10 13.88 -6.45 -13.17
CA GLY A 10 14.14 -5.08 -13.57
C GLY A 10 14.89 -4.34 -12.47
N ILE A 11 16.19 -4.10 -12.68
CA ILE A 11 17.01 -3.37 -11.70
C ILE A 11 16.42 -1.98 -11.48
N GLY A 12 15.80 -1.80 -10.32
CA GLY A 12 15.26 -0.52 -9.88
C GLY A 12 13.84 -0.20 -10.33
N GLU A 13 13.16 -1.05 -11.11
CA GLU A 13 11.80 -0.76 -11.59
C GLU A 13 10.87 -0.21 -10.51
N LYS A 14 10.23 0.92 -10.80
CA LYS A 14 9.44 1.63 -9.80
C LYS A 14 8.12 0.91 -9.56
N VAL A 15 7.92 0.46 -8.34
CA VAL A 15 6.63 -0.03 -7.84
C VAL A 15 6.21 0.86 -6.69
N ASP A 16 5.17 1.66 -6.92
CA ASP A 16 4.61 2.62 -5.97
C ASP A 16 3.20 2.25 -5.49
N MET A 17 2.70 1.09 -5.89
CA MET A 17 1.43 0.52 -5.43
C MET A 17 1.67 -0.64 -4.46
N MET A 18 0.75 -0.77 -3.50
CA MET A 18 0.71 -1.77 -2.45
C MET A 18 -0.69 -2.37 -2.42
N VAL A 19 -0.76 -3.69 -2.52
CA VAL A 19 -2.02 -4.43 -2.38
C VAL A 19 -2.36 -4.54 -0.90
N ILE A 20 -3.63 -4.34 -0.54
CA ILE A 20 -4.12 -4.50 0.83
C ILE A 20 -5.19 -5.60 0.83
N LEU A 21 -4.91 -6.67 1.55
CA LEU A 21 -5.87 -7.74 1.77
C LEU A 21 -6.73 -7.40 2.99
N GLU A 22 -8.01 -7.18 2.75
CA GLU A 22 -8.98 -6.85 3.79
C GLU A 22 -9.99 -7.98 3.99
N GLY A 23 -10.59 -8.03 5.17
CA GLY A 23 -11.59 -9.03 5.52
C GLY A 23 -11.46 -9.44 6.98
N PRO A 24 -12.41 -10.22 7.53
CA PRO A 24 -12.38 -10.61 8.94
C PRO A 24 -11.08 -11.31 9.35
N GLN A 25 -10.79 -11.26 10.65
CA GLN A 25 -9.68 -11.98 11.25
C GLN A 25 -9.85 -13.50 11.01
N GLY A 26 -8.73 -14.22 10.87
CA GLY A 26 -8.75 -15.68 10.71
C GLY A 26 -8.89 -16.18 9.27
N LEU A 27 -8.96 -15.30 8.27
CA LEU A 27 -9.01 -15.68 6.85
C LEU A 27 -7.66 -16.13 6.24
N LEU A 28 -6.64 -16.36 7.07
CA LEU A 28 -5.31 -16.81 6.63
C LEU A 28 -4.61 -15.87 5.62
N LYS A 29 -4.93 -14.56 5.64
CA LYS A 29 -4.35 -13.53 4.75
C LYS A 29 -2.81 -13.51 4.81
N SER A 30 -2.26 -13.33 6.01
CA SER A 30 -0.80 -13.35 6.24
C SER A 30 -0.18 -14.69 5.82
N THR A 31 -0.86 -15.80 6.10
CA THR A 31 -0.43 -17.14 5.67
C THR A 31 -0.38 -17.27 4.14
N ALA A 32 -1.33 -16.66 3.42
CA ALA A 32 -1.37 -16.66 1.96
C ALA A 32 -0.19 -15.88 1.38
N VAL A 33 0.06 -14.68 1.92
CA VAL A 33 1.21 -13.86 1.50
C VAL A 33 2.51 -14.59 1.78
N ARG A 34 2.68 -15.12 3.00
CA ARG A 34 3.85 -15.92 3.36
C ARG A 34 4.05 -17.10 2.41
N THR A 35 2.97 -17.82 2.08
CA THR A 35 3.01 -18.97 1.16
C THR A 35 3.51 -18.58 -0.23
N LEU A 36 3.00 -17.46 -0.76
CA LEU A 36 3.38 -16.95 -2.09
C LEU A 36 4.85 -16.55 -2.18
N PHE A 37 5.39 -15.93 -1.14
CA PHE A 37 6.73 -15.31 -1.17
C PHE A 37 7.82 -16.10 -0.43
N TYR A 38 7.48 -17.23 0.19
CA TYR A 38 8.46 -18.07 0.88
C TYR A 38 9.57 -18.56 -0.06
N PRO A 39 10.86 -18.50 0.33
CA PRO A 39 11.39 -18.11 1.64
C PRO A 39 11.73 -16.61 1.80
N TRP A 40 11.53 -15.78 0.78
CA TRP A 40 11.91 -14.35 0.77
C TRP A 40 10.80 -13.43 1.28
N PHE A 41 10.21 -13.80 2.40
CA PHE A 41 9.10 -13.10 3.04
C PHE A 41 9.49 -12.62 4.44
N THR A 42 9.06 -11.42 4.82
CA THR A 42 9.08 -10.93 6.20
C THR A 42 7.78 -10.20 6.53
N ASP A 43 7.30 -10.34 7.75
CA ASP A 43 6.27 -9.52 8.38
C ASP A 43 6.87 -8.56 9.43
N ASP A 44 8.14 -8.76 9.74
CA ASP A 44 8.91 -7.91 10.65
C ASP A 44 9.53 -6.74 9.87
N ILE A 45 8.93 -5.56 10.03
CA ILE A 45 9.47 -4.28 9.55
C ILE A 45 9.43 -3.23 10.65
N GLU A 46 10.58 -2.62 10.89
CA GLU A 46 10.75 -1.49 11.79
C GLU A 46 10.07 -0.23 11.22
N GLN A 47 10.04 0.83 12.02
CA GLN A 47 9.38 2.08 11.63
C GLN A 47 9.80 2.57 10.23
N PHE A 48 8.82 2.80 9.36
CA PHE A 48 9.03 3.28 8.00
C PHE A 48 9.84 4.57 7.96
N GLY A 49 10.88 4.57 7.12
CA GLY A 49 11.81 5.69 6.99
C GLY A 49 13.01 5.61 7.92
N SER A 50 13.05 4.64 8.84
CA SER A 50 14.25 4.35 9.63
C SER A 50 15.35 3.72 8.75
N LYS A 51 16.56 3.74 9.31
CA LYS A 51 17.71 3.04 8.73
C LYS A 51 17.47 1.53 8.71
N ASP A 52 16.90 0.99 9.78
CA ASP A 52 16.70 -0.44 9.97
C ASP A 52 15.65 -0.99 9.00
N ALA A 53 14.55 -0.25 8.76
CA ALA A 53 13.58 -0.59 7.72
C ALA A 53 14.21 -0.68 6.31
N SER A 54 15.16 0.22 6.02
CA SER A 54 15.91 0.18 4.74
C SER A 54 16.85 -1.01 4.66
N MET A 55 17.37 -1.48 5.79
CA MET A 55 18.19 -2.69 5.88
C MET A 55 17.36 -3.96 5.78
N GLN A 56 16.18 -4.02 6.41
CA GLN A 56 15.26 -5.16 6.33
C GLN A 56 14.71 -5.39 4.92
N CYS A 57 14.67 -4.35 4.07
CA CYS A 57 14.36 -4.50 2.65
C CYS A 57 15.40 -5.33 1.87
N ALA A 58 16.62 -5.45 2.39
CA ALA A 58 17.69 -6.15 1.70
C ALA A 58 17.54 -7.68 1.80
N GLY A 59 17.46 -8.35 0.65
CA GLY A 59 17.38 -9.82 0.59
C GLY A 59 15.97 -10.38 0.81
N VAL A 60 14.97 -9.50 0.89
CA VAL A 60 13.56 -9.85 1.03
C VAL A 60 12.84 -9.48 -0.27
N TRP A 61 11.86 -10.31 -0.67
CA TRP A 61 11.04 -10.06 -1.85
C TRP A 61 9.69 -9.46 -1.51
N CYS A 62 9.07 -9.90 -0.41
CA CYS A 62 7.83 -9.31 0.08
C CYS A 62 7.90 -8.99 1.56
N ILE A 63 7.45 -7.79 1.89
CA ILE A 63 7.26 -7.32 3.25
C ILE A 63 5.75 -7.19 3.49
N GLU A 64 5.22 -7.98 4.41
CA GLU A 64 3.87 -7.76 4.93
C GLU A 64 3.87 -6.58 5.90
N VAL A 65 2.87 -5.72 5.77
CA VAL A 65 2.54 -4.66 6.71
C VAL A 65 1.21 -5.02 7.36
N GLY A 66 1.28 -5.62 8.54
CA GLY A 66 0.09 -5.94 9.33
C GLY A 66 -0.53 -4.71 9.98
N GLU A 67 -1.77 -4.85 10.44
CA GLU A 67 -2.47 -3.88 11.30
C GLU A 67 -2.55 -2.46 10.71
N LEU A 68 -2.88 -2.38 9.42
CA LEU A 68 -3.02 -1.10 8.72
C LEU A 68 -4.06 -0.16 9.34
N ASP A 69 -5.04 -0.68 10.06
CA ASP A 69 -6.06 0.07 10.79
C ASP A 69 -5.50 0.87 11.98
N ALA A 70 -4.42 0.37 12.61
CA ALA A 70 -3.74 1.04 13.71
C ALA A 70 -2.84 2.21 13.25
N ILE A 71 -2.55 2.31 11.94
CA ILE A 71 -1.58 3.27 11.40
C ILE A 71 -2.15 4.69 11.42
N SER A 72 -1.37 5.65 11.94
CA SER A 72 -1.73 7.07 11.96
C SER A 72 -1.60 7.74 10.57
N LYS A 73 -2.23 8.89 10.37
CA LYS A 73 -2.09 9.67 9.11
C LYS A 73 -0.64 10.00 8.77
N THR A 74 0.17 10.31 9.79
CA THR A 74 1.61 10.58 9.64
C THR A 74 2.37 9.35 9.16
N GLU A 75 2.06 8.17 9.72
CA GLU A 75 2.68 6.92 9.30
C GLU A 75 2.24 6.49 7.90
N ALA A 76 0.97 6.69 7.53
CA ALA A 76 0.48 6.45 6.18
C ALA A 76 1.25 7.31 5.15
N SER A 77 1.56 8.57 5.46
CA SER A 77 2.41 9.43 4.63
C SER A 77 3.85 8.90 4.52
N ARG A 78 4.44 8.43 5.64
CA ARG A 78 5.77 7.80 5.66
C ARG A 78 5.81 6.52 4.83
N ILE A 79 4.78 5.68 4.92
CA ILE A 79 4.62 4.46 4.13
C ILE A 79 4.53 4.80 2.64
N LYS A 80 3.68 5.76 2.25
CA LYS A 80 3.56 6.22 0.86
C LYS A 80 4.91 6.69 0.29
N SER A 81 5.64 7.50 1.06
CA SER A 81 6.99 7.95 0.70
C SER A 81 7.95 6.78 0.58
N PHE A 82 7.93 5.87 1.56
CA PHE A 82 8.81 4.71 1.62
C PHE A 82 8.57 3.80 0.43
N ILE A 83 7.36 3.31 0.17
CA ILE A 83 7.02 2.39 -0.92
C ILE A 83 7.48 2.95 -2.28
N SER A 84 7.30 4.25 -2.51
CA SER A 84 7.63 4.89 -3.80
C SER A 84 9.13 4.96 -4.12
N ARG A 85 10.01 4.62 -3.16
CA ARG A 85 11.45 4.68 -3.35
C ARG A 85 11.91 3.65 -4.39
N PHE A 86 12.86 4.11 -5.20
CA PHE A 86 13.53 3.32 -6.23
C PHE A 86 14.73 2.57 -5.63
N ASN A 87 15.56 3.27 -4.86
CA ASN A 87 16.72 2.72 -4.14
C ASN A 87 16.61 2.94 -2.63
N ASP A 88 17.17 2.02 -1.87
CA ASP A 88 17.42 2.12 -0.44
C ASP A 88 18.83 2.63 -0.18
N ARG A 89 18.92 3.80 0.46
CA ARG A 89 20.18 4.45 0.81
C ARG A 89 20.40 4.38 2.32
N PHE A 90 21.31 3.52 2.76
CA PHE A 90 21.60 3.32 4.18
C PHE A 90 23.08 3.03 4.44
N ARG A 91 23.51 3.11 5.70
CA ARG A 91 24.88 2.79 6.12
C ARG A 91 24.89 1.47 6.88
N PRO A 92 25.41 0.35 6.35
CA PRO A 92 25.36 -0.92 7.06
C PRO A 92 26.09 -0.84 8.42
N PRO A 93 25.74 -1.68 9.40
CA PRO A 93 26.49 -1.80 10.65
C PRO A 93 27.97 -2.00 10.34
N TYR A 94 28.84 -1.25 11.02
CA TYR A 94 30.29 -1.24 10.80
C TYR A 94 30.76 -0.75 9.41
N GLY A 95 29.83 -0.40 8.51
CA GLY A 95 30.15 0.22 7.24
C GLY A 95 30.76 1.61 7.43
N LYS A 96 31.81 1.93 6.68
CA LYS A 96 32.41 3.28 6.70
C LYS A 96 31.65 4.27 5.81
N ARG A 97 30.91 3.78 4.82
CA ARG A 97 30.23 4.59 3.80
C ARG A 97 28.75 4.22 3.69
N ILE A 98 27.95 5.18 3.24
CA ILE A 98 26.56 4.95 2.83
C ILE A 98 26.61 4.15 1.52
N ILE A 99 25.77 3.12 1.44
CA ILE A 99 25.55 2.35 0.21
C ILE A 99 24.17 2.69 -0.35
N GLU A 100 24.03 2.52 -1.65
CA GLU A 100 22.76 2.60 -2.35
C GLU A 100 22.46 1.23 -2.94
N ARG A 101 21.29 0.69 -2.61
CA ARG A 101 20.84 -0.61 -3.09
C ARG A 101 19.53 -0.46 -3.87
N PRO A 102 19.45 -0.96 -5.11
CA PRO A 102 18.18 -1.08 -5.81
C PRO A 102 17.20 -1.89 -4.98
N ARG A 103 15.98 -1.39 -4.86
CA ARG A 103 14.97 -2.06 -4.07
C ARG A 103 14.40 -3.24 -4.85
N SER A 104 14.51 -4.42 -4.24
CA SER A 104 14.02 -5.69 -4.77
C SER A 104 12.71 -6.17 -4.12
N CYS A 105 12.22 -5.48 -3.09
CA CYS A 105 11.03 -5.87 -2.35
C CYS A 105 9.76 -5.14 -2.81
N ILE A 106 8.63 -5.79 -2.58
CA ILE A 106 7.29 -5.18 -2.61
C ILE A 106 6.66 -5.20 -1.21
N PHE A 107 5.61 -4.39 -1.04
CA PHE A 107 4.85 -4.31 0.20
C PHE A 107 3.44 -4.84 -0.03
N ILE A 108 2.94 -5.63 0.91
CA ILE A 108 1.55 -6.09 0.93
C ILE A 108 0.98 -5.78 2.31
N GLY A 109 -0.21 -5.20 2.33
CA GLY A 109 -0.93 -4.87 3.55
C GLY A 109 -1.90 -5.97 3.92
N THR A 110 -2.09 -6.19 5.22
CA THR A 110 -3.23 -6.95 5.73
C THR A 110 -3.98 -6.10 6.75
N THR A 111 -5.31 -6.11 6.67
CA THR A 111 -6.20 -5.38 7.60
C THR A 111 -7.42 -6.21 7.92
N ASN A 112 -7.91 -6.11 9.16
CA ASN A 112 -9.16 -6.73 9.58
C ASN A 112 -10.37 -5.78 9.46
N CYS A 113 -10.10 -4.49 9.27
CA CYS A 113 -11.10 -3.44 9.16
C CYS A 113 -11.25 -3.01 7.70
N ASN A 114 -12.46 -2.61 7.32
CA ASN A 114 -12.73 -2.05 6.00
C ASN A 114 -12.40 -0.54 5.94
N ASP A 115 -12.38 0.14 7.08
CA ASP A 115 -12.10 1.58 7.17
C ASP A 115 -10.70 1.83 7.75
N TYR A 116 -9.70 1.98 6.88
CA TYR A 116 -8.31 2.16 7.31
C TYR A 116 -7.57 3.27 6.54
N LEU A 117 -8.16 3.79 5.45
CA LEU A 117 -7.58 4.88 4.69
C LEU A 117 -7.93 6.22 5.36
N LYS A 118 -7.03 6.71 6.23
CA LYS A 118 -7.18 8.00 6.95
C LYS A 118 -6.76 9.24 6.15
N ASP A 119 -6.36 9.07 4.89
CA ASP A 119 -5.86 10.16 4.06
C ASP A 119 -6.29 10.00 2.60
N TRP A 120 -7.11 10.96 2.15
CA TRP A 120 -7.65 11.03 0.79
C TRP A 120 -6.55 11.28 -0.24
N THR A 121 -5.46 11.95 0.14
CA THR A 121 -4.38 12.29 -0.80
C THR A 121 -3.45 11.11 -1.05
N GLY A 122 -3.51 10.54 -2.26
CA GLY A 122 -2.61 9.46 -2.69
C GLY A 122 -3.09 8.05 -2.35
N ALA A 123 -4.39 7.88 -2.12
CA ALA A 123 -5.07 6.58 -1.98
C ALA A 123 -4.80 5.64 -3.17
N ARG A 124 -4.55 6.17 -4.38
CA ARG A 124 -4.19 5.41 -5.59
C ARG A 124 -3.06 4.39 -5.44
N ARG A 125 -2.22 4.54 -4.40
CA ARG A 125 -1.11 3.62 -4.09
C ARG A 125 -1.55 2.39 -3.30
N PHE A 126 -2.75 2.41 -2.72
CA PHE A 126 -3.28 1.32 -1.92
C PHE A 126 -4.40 0.64 -2.70
N LEU A 127 -4.20 -0.62 -3.07
CA LEU A 127 -5.16 -1.39 -3.86
C LEU A 127 -5.92 -2.33 -2.91
N PRO A 128 -7.12 -1.94 -2.43
CA PRO A 128 -7.92 -2.80 -1.56
C PRO A 128 -8.38 -4.04 -2.33
N VAL A 129 -8.25 -5.21 -1.71
CA VAL A 129 -8.73 -6.49 -2.21
C VAL A 129 -9.50 -7.17 -1.10
N SER A 130 -10.82 -7.20 -1.24
CA SER A 130 -11.70 -7.88 -0.29
C SER A 130 -11.53 -9.40 -0.39
N VAL A 131 -11.12 -10.00 0.73
CA VAL A 131 -10.90 -11.43 0.86
C VAL A 131 -12.09 -12.06 1.58
N ILE A 132 -12.72 -13.03 0.92
CA ILE A 132 -13.83 -13.81 1.50
C ILE A 132 -13.32 -15.17 1.98
N LYS A 133 -12.49 -15.82 1.17
CA LYS A 133 -11.92 -17.15 1.46
C LYS A 133 -10.56 -17.27 0.78
N ILE A 134 -9.62 -17.93 1.45
CA ILE A 134 -8.33 -18.30 0.90
C ILE A 134 -8.19 -19.81 0.93
N ASP A 135 -7.90 -20.41 -0.23
CA ASP A 135 -7.51 -21.81 -0.34
C ASP A 135 -5.97 -21.90 -0.30
N ILE A 136 -5.41 -22.18 0.87
CA ILE A 136 -3.96 -22.27 1.07
C ILE A 136 -3.38 -23.49 0.36
N GLU A 137 -4.09 -24.62 0.31
CA GLU A 137 -3.61 -25.85 -0.32
C GLU A 137 -3.53 -25.68 -1.84
N GLY A 138 -4.57 -25.12 -2.45
CA GLY A 138 -4.56 -24.74 -3.86
C GLY A 138 -3.46 -23.71 -4.17
N LEU A 139 -3.30 -22.70 -3.31
CA LEU A 139 -2.25 -21.69 -3.47
C LEU A 139 -0.85 -22.28 -3.39
N GLN A 140 -0.60 -23.23 -2.48
CA GLN A 140 0.67 -23.94 -2.37
C GLN A 140 0.97 -24.79 -3.61
N ARG A 141 -0.05 -25.52 -4.09
CA ARG A 141 0.07 -26.37 -5.28
C ARG A 141 0.39 -25.55 -6.53
N ASP A 142 -0.30 -24.44 -6.72
CA ASP A 142 -0.26 -23.67 -7.97
C ASP A 142 0.76 -22.51 -7.92
N ARG A 143 1.40 -22.26 -6.76
CA ARG A 143 2.30 -21.12 -6.51
C ARG A 143 3.32 -20.89 -7.62
N ASP A 144 4.07 -21.92 -7.97
CA ASP A 144 5.19 -21.80 -8.90
C ASP A 144 4.68 -21.54 -10.33
N MET A 145 3.51 -22.08 -10.68
CA MET A 145 2.84 -21.82 -11.95
C MET A 145 2.34 -20.38 -12.03
N LEU A 146 1.74 -19.84 -10.96
CA LEU A 146 1.32 -18.45 -10.90
C LEU A 146 2.50 -17.49 -11.07
N TRP A 147 3.64 -17.80 -10.48
CA TRP A 147 4.87 -17.01 -10.67
C TRP A 147 5.44 -17.13 -12.08
N ALA A 148 5.38 -18.32 -12.69
CA ALA A 148 5.79 -18.52 -14.08
C ALA A 148 4.93 -17.70 -15.04
N GLU A 149 3.60 -17.71 -14.87
CA GLU A 149 2.68 -16.91 -15.67
C GLU A 149 2.96 -15.40 -15.50
N ALA A 150 3.12 -14.94 -14.26
CA ALA A 150 3.44 -13.54 -14.00
C ALA A 150 4.77 -13.12 -14.65
N ARG A 151 5.74 -14.04 -14.76
CA ARG A 151 7.02 -13.78 -15.44
C ARG A 151 6.82 -13.63 -16.94
N ILE A 152 6.07 -14.53 -17.56
CA ILE A 152 5.74 -14.47 -18.98
C ILE A 152 5.05 -13.15 -19.31
N LEU A 153 4.08 -12.73 -18.49
CA LEU A 153 3.38 -11.46 -18.66
C LEU A 153 4.32 -10.25 -18.51
N TYR A 154 5.27 -10.30 -17.57
CA TYR A 154 6.30 -9.27 -17.42
C TYR A 154 7.20 -9.19 -18.66
N GLU A 155 7.70 -10.32 -19.14
CA GLU A 155 8.56 -10.38 -20.35
C GLU A 155 7.79 -9.94 -21.61
N ALA A 156 6.47 -10.17 -21.66
CA ALA A 156 5.58 -9.68 -22.70
C ALA A 156 5.28 -8.17 -22.62
N GLY A 157 5.76 -7.47 -21.59
CA GLY A 157 5.56 -6.02 -21.42
C GLY A 157 4.16 -5.63 -20.95
N VAL A 158 3.42 -6.55 -20.32
CA VAL A 158 2.09 -6.24 -19.78
C VAL A 158 2.21 -5.25 -18.64
N ALA A 159 1.51 -4.12 -18.76
CA ALA A 159 1.53 -3.09 -17.74
C ALA A 159 0.88 -3.58 -16.43
N TRP A 160 1.57 -3.37 -15.32
CA TRP A 160 1.08 -3.68 -13.96
C TRP A 160 0.66 -2.42 -13.18
N TRP A 161 0.64 -1.27 -13.85
CA TRP A 161 0.23 0.03 -13.32
C TRP A 161 -0.90 0.62 -14.16
N PHE A 162 -1.57 1.64 -13.62
CA PHE A 162 -2.57 2.39 -14.37
C PHE A 162 -1.91 3.10 -15.55
N THR A 163 -2.24 2.67 -16.76
CA THR A 163 -1.75 3.28 -18.00
C THR A 163 -2.69 4.40 -18.46
N ASP A 164 -2.21 5.31 -19.30
CA ASP A 164 -3.03 6.38 -19.88
C ASP A 164 -4.00 5.91 -20.97
N SER A 165 -3.98 4.61 -21.27
CA SER A 165 -4.96 3.96 -22.14
C SER A 165 -6.37 4.05 -21.54
N GLU A 166 -7.39 3.94 -22.38
CA GLU A 166 -8.79 3.97 -21.93
C GLU A 166 -9.09 2.87 -20.90
N THR A 167 -8.54 1.67 -21.10
CA THR A 167 -8.62 0.55 -20.15
C THR A 167 -7.89 0.85 -18.85
N GLY A 168 -6.72 1.48 -18.91
CA GLY A 168 -5.95 1.86 -17.72
C GLY A 168 -6.64 2.96 -16.89
N LYS A 169 -7.28 3.93 -17.56
CA LYS A 169 -8.10 4.96 -16.92
C LYS A 169 -9.36 4.37 -16.28
N ALA A 170 -10.03 3.42 -16.94
CA ALA A 170 -11.16 2.72 -16.36
C ALA A 170 -10.78 1.90 -15.11
N ALA A 171 -9.61 1.22 -15.15
CA ALA A 171 -9.09 0.51 -14.00
C ALA A 171 -8.73 1.46 -12.84
N ALA A 172 -8.15 2.63 -13.16
CA ALA A 172 -7.85 3.67 -12.17
C ALA A 172 -9.12 4.21 -11.52
N ALA A 173 -10.15 4.54 -12.31
CA ALA A 173 -11.43 5.03 -11.81
C ALA A 173 -12.14 3.98 -10.92
N LYS A 174 -12.09 2.70 -11.30
CA LYS A 174 -12.63 1.62 -10.46
C LYS A 174 -11.87 1.49 -9.14
N ALA A 175 -10.54 1.59 -9.17
CA ALA A 175 -9.73 1.55 -7.96
C ALA A 175 -10.01 2.75 -7.05
N GLU A 176 -10.21 3.94 -7.62
CA GLU A 176 -10.56 5.15 -6.88
C GLU A 176 -11.91 5.03 -6.18
N LEU A 177 -12.95 4.52 -6.87
CA LEU A 177 -14.26 4.25 -6.26
C LEU A 177 -14.18 3.26 -5.09
N GLU A 178 -13.42 2.18 -5.24
CA GLU A 178 -13.21 1.21 -4.15
C GLU A 178 -12.43 1.84 -2.98
N GLN A 179 -11.49 2.76 -3.25
CA GLN A 179 -10.73 3.45 -2.20
C GLN A 179 -11.59 4.46 -1.44
N GLU A 180 -12.46 5.20 -2.12
CA GLU A 180 -13.38 6.15 -1.49
C GLU A 180 -14.31 5.47 -0.49
N GLY A 181 -14.81 4.27 -0.81
CA GLY A 181 -15.65 3.48 0.09
C GLY A 181 -14.97 3.00 1.38
N ARG A 182 -13.64 3.15 1.49
CA ARG A 182 -12.81 2.70 2.64
C ARG A 182 -12.14 3.88 3.35
N PHE A 183 -12.50 5.10 2.96
CA PHE A 183 -12.02 6.33 3.55
C PHE A 183 -12.63 6.52 4.94
N GLN A 184 -11.77 6.66 5.94
CA GLN A 184 -12.20 7.00 7.29
C GLN A 184 -12.22 8.52 7.43
N ALA A 185 -13.42 9.11 7.39
CA ALA A 185 -13.63 10.52 7.65
C ALA A 185 -13.22 10.89 9.08
N ASP A 186 -12.71 12.11 9.27
CA ASP A 186 -12.38 12.61 10.61
C ASP A 186 -13.67 12.72 11.43
N PRO A 187 -13.72 12.30 12.71
CA PRO A 187 -14.90 12.46 13.55
C PRO A 187 -15.45 13.90 13.59
N CYS A 188 -14.61 14.92 13.35
CA CYS A 188 -15.01 16.31 13.28
C CYS A 188 -15.62 16.71 11.92
N GLU A 189 -15.32 16.01 10.83
CA GLU A 189 -15.87 16.33 9.49
C GLU A 189 -17.40 16.30 9.45
N PRO A 190 -18.12 15.28 9.96
CA PRO A 190 -19.58 15.30 9.97
C PRO A 190 -20.12 16.40 10.87
N LEU A 191 -19.42 16.76 11.96
CA LEU A 191 -19.81 17.86 12.85
C LEU A 191 -19.68 19.22 12.15
N ILE A 192 -18.60 19.43 11.38
CA ILE A 192 -18.36 20.64 10.60
C ILE A 192 -19.31 20.70 9.41
N ALA A 193 -19.54 19.60 8.71
CA ALA A 193 -20.51 19.52 7.62
C ALA A 193 -21.93 19.87 8.11
N ASN A 194 -22.36 19.27 9.22
CA ASN A 194 -23.62 19.61 9.88
C ASN A 194 -23.66 21.08 10.31
N TYR A 195 -22.55 21.64 10.79
CA TYR A 195 -22.45 23.06 11.15
C TYR A 195 -22.57 23.98 9.92
N LEU A 196 -21.94 23.64 8.80
CA LEU A 196 -22.02 24.39 7.55
C LEU A 196 -23.41 24.31 6.89
N GLU A 197 -24.07 23.15 6.99
CA GLU A 197 -25.45 22.95 6.52
C GLU A 197 -26.48 23.61 7.44
N SER A 198 -26.20 23.65 8.74
CA SER A 198 -26.97 24.48 9.65
C SER A 198 -26.75 25.95 9.28
N ARG A 199 -27.82 26.73 9.16
CA ARG A 199 -27.73 28.19 8.88
C ARG A 199 -26.99 29.00 9.97
N LEU A 200 -26.35 28.34 10.94
CA LEU A 200 -25.54 28.96 11.99
C LEU A 200 -24.21 29.54 11.49
N HIS A 201 -23.76 29.15 10.29
CA HIS A 201 -22.57 29.73 9.68
C HIS A 201 -22.82 31.08 8.99
N GLN A 202 -24.07 31.53 8.84
CA GLN A 202 -24.30 32.89 8.34
C GLN A 202 -23.80 33.89 9.39
N PRO A 203 -22.74 34.67 9.11
CA PRO A 203 -22.42 35.79 9.98
C PRO A 203 -23.66 36.69 10.08
N PRO A 204 -24.01 37.20 11.26
CA PRO A 204 -25.13 38.12 11.39
C PRO A 204 -24.94 39.29 10.40
N ASP A 205 -26.01 39.71 9.72
CA ASP A 205 -26.06 40.81 8.73
C ASP A 205 -25.67 42.20 9.29
N TYR A 206 -25.11 42.27 10.49
CA TYR A 206 -24.76 43.50 11.18
C TYR A 206 -23.23 43.70 11.21
N PRO A 207 -22.73 44.89 10.82
CA PRO A 207 -21.31 45.18 10.89
C PRO A 207 -20.91 45.33 12.35
N ALA A 208 -20.29 44.31 12.92
CA ALA A 208 -19.77 44.37 14.27
C ALA A 208 -18.36 45.00 14.25
N TYR A 209 -18.30 46.24 14.77
CA TYR A 209 -17.14 47.01 15.26
C TYR A 209 -16.00 47.39 14.29
N ARG A 210 -16.09 48.62 13.76
CA ARG A 210 -14.93 49.54 13.71
C ARG A 210 -14.85 50.27 15.05
N ILE A 211 -13.82 50.01 15.86
CA ILE A 211 -13.01 51.01 16.59
C ILE A 211 -11.61 50.42 16.73
#